data_AF-A0A1V4UWT8-F1
#
_entry.id   AF-A0A1V4UWT8-F1
#
_cell.length_a   1.000
_cell.length_b   1.000
_cell.length_c   1.000
_cell.angle_alpha   90.00
_cell.angle_beta   90.00
_cell.angle_gamma   90.00
#
_symmetry.space_group_name_H-M   'P 1'
#
loop_
_entity.id
_entity.type
_entity.pdbx_description
1 polymer ?
#
loop_
_entity_poly.entity_id
_entity_poly.type
_entity_poly.pdbx_seq_one_letter_code
_entity_poly.pdbx_strand_id
1 'polypeptide(L)' 'MSEQNRRYVQKEIGRLLSDIWRIKGLAEQEYGPQHIITKKLTGMHGDAQLLLQEAAGK' A
#
# COMPACT_ATOMS: atom_id res chain seq x y z
N MET A 1 -4.54 -21.62 8.07
CA MET A 1 -5.25 -20.43 7.57
C MET A 1 -6.31 -20.90 6.56
N SER A 2 -7.58 -20.48 6.67
CA SER A 2 -8.62 -20.90 5.72
C SER A 2 -8.46 -20.21 4.35
N GLU A 3 -9.01 -20.81 3.29
CA GLU A 3 -9.17 -20.20 1.96
C GLU A 3 -9.78 -18.79 2.05
N GLN A 4 -10.82 -18.66 2.88
CA GLN A 4 -11.52 -17.40 3.12
C GLN A 4 -10.61 -16.35 3.75
N ASN A 5 -9.81 -16.73 4.76
CA ASN A 5 -8.88 -15.81 5.41
C ASN A 5 -7.79 -15.34 4.44
N ARG A 6 -7.27 -16.22 3.57
CA ARG A 6 -6.29 -15.83 2.54
C ARG A 6 -6.86 -14.80 1.57
N ARG A 7 -8.06 -15.05 1.03
CA ARG A 7 -8.75 -14.12 0.11
C ARG A 7 -9.06 -12.78 0.79
N TYR A 8 -9.46 -12.82 2.06
CA TYR A 8 -9.70 -11.61 2.84
C TYR A 8 -8.42 -10.79 3.02
N VAL A 9 -7.31 -11.42 3.42
CA VAL A 9 -6.02 -10.74 3.57
C VAL A 9 -5.57 -10.09 2.26
N GLN A 10 -5.64 -10.82 1.14
CA GLN A 10 -5.28 -10.28 -0.17
C GLN A 10 -6.13 -9.04 -0.54
N LYS A 11 -7.44 -9.09 -0.28
CA LYS A 11 -8.35 -7.97 -0.53
C LYS A 11 -8.00 -6.74 0.31
N GLU A 12 -7.71 -6.93 1.60
CA GLU A 12 -7.40 -5.81 2.50
C GLU A 12 -6.03 -5.20 2.19
N ILE A 13 -5.03 -5.99 1.77
CA ILE A 13 -3.75 -5.45 1.27
C ILE A 13 -3.99 -4.59 0.02
N GLY A 14 -4.85 -5.04 -0.90
CA GLY A 14 -5.22 -4.25 -2.09
C GLY A 14 -5.89 -2.92 -1.76
N ARG A 15 -6.74 -2.89 -0.73
CA ARG A 15 -7.34 -1.65 -0.21
C ARG A 15 -6.30 -0.72 0.40
N LEU A 16 -5.42 -1.26 1.25
CA LEU A 16 -4.34 -0.51 1.87
C LEU A 16 -3.43 0.16 0.82
N LEU A 17 -3.10 -0.54 -0.27
CA LEU A 17 -2.37 0.02 -1.41
C LEU A 17 -3.06 1.24 -2.02
N SER A 18 -4.36 1.13 -2.29
CA SER A 18 -5.16 2.23 -2.83
C SER A 18 -5.22 3.42 -1.88
N ASP A 19 -5.34 3.18 -0.58
CA ASP A 19 -5.39 4.23 0.43
C ASP A 19 -4.04 4.96 0.56
N ILE A 20 -2.93 4.21 0.61
CA ILE A 20 -1.58 4.80 0.61
C ILE A 20 -1.37 5.64 -0.66
N TRP A 21 -1.76 5.14 -1.83
CA TRP A 21 -1.62 5.87 -3.09
C TRP A 21 -2.39 7.20 -3.06
N ARG A 22 -3.63 7.19 -2.58
CA ARG A 22 -4.46 8.41 -2.46
C ARG A 22 -3.85 9.42 -1.49
N ILE A 23 -3.43 8.97 -0.31
CA ILE A 23 -2.82 9.83 0.71
C ILE A 23 -1.49 10.40 0.20
N LYS A 24 -0.68 9.58 -0.49
CA LYS A 24 0.57 10.01 -1.12
C LYS A 24 0.32 11.13 -2.13
N GLY A 25 -0.67 10.97 -3.02
CA GLY A 25 -1.00 12.01 -4.00
C GLY A 25 -1.38 13.35 -3.36
N LEU A 26 -2.13 13.32 -2.25
CA LEU A 26 -2.44 14.53 -1.48
C LEU A 26 -1.20 15.10 -0.78
N ALA A 27 -0.35 14.25 -0.19
CA ALA A 27 0.89 14.68 0.44
C ALA A 27 1.89 15.28 -0.56
N GLU A 28 1.94 14.77 -1.80
CA GLU A 28 2.73 15.35 -2.88
C GLU A 28 2.24 16.75 -3.26
N GLN A 29 0.93 16.95 -3.32
CA GLN A 29 0.33 18.26 -3.62
C GLN A 29 0.57 19.28 -2.51
N GLU A 30 0.42 18.87 -1.25
CA GLU A 30 0.50 19.77 -0.08
C GLU A 30 1.95 20.06 0.33
N TYR A 31 2.80 19.02 0.38
CA TYR A 31 4.15 19.12 0.96
C TYR A 31 5.27 18.96 -0.07
N GLY A 32 4.95 18.49 -1.27
CA GLY A 32 5.93 18.19 -2.32
C GLY A 32 6.52 16.77 -2.22
N PRO A 33 7.17 16.30 -3.32
CA PRO A 33 7.68 14.94 -3.44
C PRO A 33 8.88 14.64 -2.52
N GLN A 34 9.63 15.66 -2.13
CA GLN A 34 10.84 15.48 -1.30
C GLN A 34 10.56 15.47 0.20
N HIS A 35 9.34 15.83 0.61
CA HIS A 35 8.95 15.87 2.01
C HIS A 35 8.97 14.48 2.66
N ILE A 36 9.29 14.44 3.96
CA ILE A 36 9.48 13.18 4.69
C ILE A 36 8.22 12.32 4.70
N ILE A 37 7.04 12.93 4.81
CA ILE A 37 5.74 12.23 4.78
C ILE A 37 5.55 11.54 3.43
N THR A 38 5.76 12.27 2.33
CA THR A 38 5.64 11.77 0.97
C THR A 38 6.60 10.61 0.66
N LYS A 39 7.85 10.72 1.13
CA LYS A 39 8.84 9.65 1.00
C LYS A 39 8.45 8.40 1.79
N LYS A 40 7.97 8.55 3.03
CA LYS A 40 7.49 7.43 3.84
C LYS A 40 6.29 6.73 3.20
N LEU A 41 5.33 7.49 2.68
CA LEU A 41 4.17 6.94 1.96
C LEU A 41 4.59 6.18 0.69
N THR A 42 5.61 6.67 -0.02
CA THR A 42 6.18 5.96 -1.17
C THR A 42 6.79 4.62 -0.77
N GLY A 43 7.55 4.58 0.33
CA GLY A 43 8.09 3.33 0.89
C GLY A 43 6.97 2.35 1.30
N MET A 44 5.99 2.82 2.06
CA MET A 44 4.85 2.01 2.50
C MET A 44 4.04 1.45 1.32
N HIS A 45 3.90 2.21 0.23
CA HIS A 45 3.27 1.70 -0.99
C HIS A 45 4.07 0.53 -1.58
N GLY A 46 5.40 0.64 -1.62
CA GLY A 46 6.28 -0.44 -2.07
C GLY A 46 6.16 -1.69 -1.20
N ASP A 47 6.19 -1.53 0.12
CA ASP A 47 6.06 -2.64 1.07
C ASP A 47 4.69 -3.33 0.93
N ALA A 48 3.61 -2.55 0.82
CA ALA A 48 2.27 -3.10 0.61
C ALA A 48 2.13 -3.81 -0.75
N GLN A 49 2.88 -3.37 -1.78
CA GLN A 49 2.91 -4.02 -3.08
C GLN A 49 3.61 -5.38 -3.01
N LEU A 50 4.73 -5.47 -2.29
CA LEU A 50 5.41 -6.75 -2.04
C LEU A 50 4.52 -7.70 -1.24
N LEU A 51 3.86 -7.23 -0.18
CA LEU A 51 2.90 -8.03 0.58
C LEU A 51 1.77 -8.59 -0.30
N LEU A 52 1.28 -7.80 -1.27
CA LEU A 52 0.24 -8.27 -2.18
C LEU A 52 0.74 -9.36 -3.12
N GLN A 53 1.98 -9.26 -3.59
CA GLN A 53 2.61 -10.27 -4.45
C GLN A 53 2.79 -11.59 -3.69
N GLU A 54 3.34 -11.53 -2.49
CA GLU A 54 3.51 -12.70 -1.61
C GLU A 54 2.15 -13.35 -1.27
N ALA A 55 1.13 -12.53 -0.94
CA ALA A 55 -0.21 -13.02 -0.64
C ALA A 55 -0.91 -13.65 -1.86
N ALA A 56 -0.54 -13.24 -3.08
CA ALA A 56 -1.04 -13.83 -4.32
C ALA A 56 -0.31 -15.12 -4.71
N GLY A 57 0.72 -15.55 -3.96
CA GLY A 57 1.52 -16.74 -4.24
C GLY A 57 2.47 -16.57 -5.42
N LYS A 58 2.93 -15.34 -5.69
CA LYS A 58 3.94 -15.02 -6.70
C LYS A 58 5.29 -14.76 -6.08
#